data_AF-A0A6B2YTX2-F1
#
_entry.id   AF-A0A6B2YTX2-F1
#
_cell.length_a   1.000
_cell.length_b   1.000
_cell.length_c   1.000
_cell.angle_alpha   90.00
_cell.angle_beta   90.00
_cell.angle_gamma   90.00
#
_symmetry.space_group_name_H-M   'P 1'
#
loop_
_entity.id
_entity.type
_entity.pdbx_description
1 polymer ?
#
loop_
_entity_poly.entity_id
_entity_poly.type
_entity_poly.pdbx_seq_one_letter_code
_entity_poly.pdbx_strand_id
1 'polypeptide(L)'
;MLWREHTVYRERSGGMVIRGEHVERWISLAPAGGAGEVLVRAGRILDGGTTAPARSEAVVPLSAGMGPLAATCRRLLAEAAADAIRVPPGRAESGRSDRPRRTQRLRRSRRSRRAERRNGRGRHTGFSSWVIMACVVGVVALYVYSAYGTVRHY
;
A
#
# COMPACT_ATOMS: atom_id res chain seq x y z
N MET A 1 19.90 -13.83 -8.02
CA MET A 1 18.83 -12.90 -8.44
C MET A 1 17.63 -13.05 -7.50
N LEU A 2 17.49 -12.20 -6.48
CA LEU A 2 16.42 -12.29 -5.44
C LEU A 2 15.00 -11.97 -5.95
N TRP A 3 14.89 -11.35 -7.12
CA TRP A 3 13.64 -10.78 -7.65
C TRP A 3 12.75 -11.81 -8.36
N ARG A 4 13.25 -13.01 -8.64
CA ARG A 4 12.46 -14.06 -9.32
C ARG A 4 11.41 -14.72 -8.42
N GLU A 5 11.62 -14.66 -7.11
CA GLU A 5 10.78 -15.37 -6.12
C GLU A 5 9.82 -14.43 -5.37
N HIS A 6 9.83 -13.15 -5.73
CA HIS A 6 9.04 -12.10 -5.11
C HIS A 6 8.12 -11.43 -6.14
N THR A 7 6.84 -11.39 -5.85
CA THR A 7 5.87 -10.64 -6.65
C THR A 7 5.77 -9.22 -6.10
N VAL A 8 5.99 -8.23 -6.96
CA VAL A 8 5.85 -6.81 -6.61
C VAL A 8 4.72 -6.22 -7.41
N TYR A 9 3.78 -5.55 -6.74
CA TYR A 9 2.68 -4.88 -7.42
C TYR A 9 2.32 -3.56 -6.75
N ARG A 10 1.66 -2.70 -7.53
CA ARG A 10 1.15 -1.40 -7.08
C ARG A 10 -0.33 -1.50 -6.75
N GLU A 11 -0.72 -1.00 -5.59
CA GLU A 11 -2.11 -0.93 -5.17
C GLU A 11 -2.80 0.32 -5.75
N ARG A 12 -4.13 0.29 -5.86
CA ARG A 12 -4.95 1.43 -6.33
C ARG A 12 -4.82 2.68 -5.46
N SER A 13 -4.47 2.48 -4.18
CA SER A 13 -4.15 3.53 -3.20
C SER A 13 -2.82 4.26 -3.51
N GLY A 14 -2.04 3.76 -4.47
CA GLY A 14 -0.71 4.29 -4.79
C GLY A 14 0.42 3.64 -4.00
N GLY A 15 0.12 2.75 -3.05
CA GLY A 15 1.12 1.97 -2.32
C GLY A 15 1.75 0.84 -3.16
N MET A 16 2.86 0.31 -2.69
CA MET A 16 3.54 -0.85 -3.25
C MET A 16 3.44 -2.02 -2.28
N VAL A 17 3.19 -3.22 -2.80
CA VAL A 17 3.19 -4.46 -2.02
C VAL A 17 4.24 -5.39 -2.61
N ILE A 18 5.03 -5.98 -1.72
CA ILE A 18 6.00 -7.02 -2.03
C ILE A 18 5.52 -8.29 -1.35
N ARG A 19 5.38 -9.36 -2.13
CA ARG A 19 4.87 -10.66 -1.69
C ARG A 19 5.91 -11.74 -1.97
N GLY A 20 6.34 -12.44 -0.92
CA GLY A 20 7.20 -13.61 -1.04
C GLY A 20 6.40 -14.86 -0.72
N GLU A 21 5.93 -15.58 -1.75
CA GLU A 21 5.19 -16.83 -1.57
C GLU A 21 6.03 -17.88 -0.85
N HIS A 22 7.31 -17.99 -1.21
CA HIS A 22 8.28 -18.92 -0.63
C HIS A 22 8.52 -18.72 0.88
N VAL A 23 8.21 -17.53 1.40
CA VAL A 23 8.33 -17.18 2.82
C VAL A 23 6.96 -16.89 3.44
N GLU A 24 5.86 -17.14 2.74
CA GLU A 24 4.48 -16.91 3.19
C GLU A 24 4.27 -15.53 3.85
N ARG A 25 4.95 -14.51 3.34
CA ARG A 25 4.99 -13.17 3.95
C ARG A 25 4.81 -12.08 2.91
N TRP A 26 4.23 -10.97 3.36
CA TRP A 26 4.07 -9.77 2.54
C TRP A 26 4.40 -8.52 3.35
N ILE A 27 4.84 -7.49 2.64
CA ILE A 27 5.06 -6.15 3.18
C ILE A 27 4.48 -5.11 2.21
N SER A 28 3.76 -4.12 2.72
CA SER A 28 3.29 -2.99 1.94
C SER A 28 3.89 -1.68 2.42
N LEU A 29 4.07 -0.76 1.48
CA LEU A 29 4.52 0.61 1.67
C LEU A 29 3.46 1.49 1.03
N ALA A 30 2.69 2.22 1.83
CA ALA A 30 1.68 3.16 1.35
C ALA A 30 2.01 4.57 1.85
N PRO A 31 1.65 5.63 1.12
CA PRO A 31 1.70 6.98 1.67
C PRO A 31 0.88 7.02 2.97
N ALA A 32 1.50 7.43 4.08
CA ALA A 32 0.74 7.83 5.25
C ALA A 32 0.15 9.21 4.96
N GLY A 33 -0.99 9.58 5.54
CA GLY A 33 -1.67 10.85 5.22
C GLY A 33 -0.82 12.12 5.40
N GLY A 34 0.35 12.04 6.05
CA GLY A 34 1.35 13.10 6.19
C GLY A 34 2.30 13.25 5.00
N ALA A 35 2.76 14.49 4.75
CA ALA A 35 3.71 14.77 3.69
C ALA A 35 5.06 14.09 3.99
N GLY A 36 5.51 13.21 3.07
CA GLY A 36 6.78 12.53 3.21
C GLY A 36 6.79 11.40 4.24
N GLU A 37 5.62 10.91 4.66
CA GLU A 37 5.51 9.75 5.55
C GLU A 37 5.06 8.52 4.78
N VAL A 38 5.59 7.36 5.16
CA VAL A 38 5.19 6.06 4.60
C VAL A 38 4.69 5.16 5.71
N LEU A 39 3.48 4.65 5.54
CA LEU A 39 2.91 3.58 6.33
C LEU A 39 3.44 2.25 5.79
N VAL A 40 4.23 1.57 6.60
CA VAL A 40 4.75 0.23 6.36
C VAL A 40 3.87 -0.76 7.09
N ARG A 41 3.35 -1.77 6.38
CA ARG A 41 2.57 -2.85 6.99
C ARG A 41 3.17 -4.18 6.61
N ALA A 42 3.23 -5.11 7.55
CA ALA A 42 3.67 -6.48 7.28
C ALA A 42 2.65 -7.50 7.79
N GLY A 43 2.61 -8.63 7.10
CA GLY A 43 1.72 -9.71 7.42
C GLY A 43 2.11 -11.02 6.76
N ARG A 44 1.24 -12.01 6.92
CA ARG A 44 1.41 -13.34 6.34
C ARG A 44 0.48 -13.55 5.15
N ILE A 45 0.93 -14.46 4.30
CA ILE A 45 0.12 -15.07 3.27
C ILE A 45 -0.51 -16.30 3.90
N LEU A 46 -1.83 -16.44 3.76
CA LEU A 46 -2.56 -17.62 4.21
C LEU A 46 -2.58 -18.67 3.10
N ASP A 47 -2.83 -19.91 3.49
CA ASP A 47 -3.13 -21.00 2.57
C ASP A 47 -4.25 -20.59 1.60
N GLY A 48 -4.01 -20.81 0.30
CA GLY A 48 -4.89 -20.32 -0.77
C GLY A 48 -4.53 -18.93 -1.30
N GLY A 49 -3.42 -18.35 -0.86
CA GLY A 49 -2.82 -17.16 -1.47
C GLY A 49 -3.53 -15.84 -1.13
N THR A 50 -4.28 -15.83 -0.02
CA THR A 50 -4.90 -14.61 0.50
C THR A 50 -3.94 -13.91 1.45
N THR A 51 -3.80 -12.59 1.32
CA THR A 51 -3.00 -11.80 2.26
C THR A 51 -3.81 -11.59 3.54
N ALA A 52 -3.33 -12.12 4.66
CA ALA A 52 -3.92 -11.85 5.96
C ALA A 52 -3.88 -10.33 6.25
N PRO A 53 -4.82 -9.79 7.07
CA PRO A 53 -4.72 -8.43 7.57
C PRO A 53 -3.34 -8.17 8.20
N ALA A 54 -2.85 -6.94 8.04
CA ALA A 54 -1.60 -6.52 8.65
C ALA A 54 -1.65 -6.73 10.16
N ARG A 55 -0.61 -7.36 10.71
CA ARG A 55 -0.47 -7.56 12.16
C ARG A 55 0.55 -6.63 12.78
N SER A 56 1.50 -6.15 11.97
CA SER A 56 2.48 -5.15 12.35
C SER A 56 2.43 -3.97 11.38
N GLU A 57 2.36 -2.76 11.93
CA GLU A 57 2.32 -1.51 11.17
C GLU A 57 3.25 -0.47 11.81
N ALA A 58 3.88 0.36 10.99
CA ALA A 58 4.68 1.50 11.45
C ALA A 58 4.64 2.63 10.43
N VAL A 59 4.66 3.88 10.90
CA VAL A 59 4.83 5.07 10.06
C VAL A 59 6.30 5.49 10.12
N VAL A 60 6.90 5.71 8.96
CA VAL A 60 8.30 6.11 8.84
C VAL A 60 8.40 7.41 8.03
N PRO A 61 9.05 8.47 8.57
CA PRO A 61 9.34 9.67 7.80
C PRO A 61 10.44 9.39 6.77
N LEU A 62 10.19 9.70 5.50
CA LEU A 62 11.15 9.53 4.41
C LEU A 62 12.32 10.51 4.50
N SER A 63 12.16 11.63 5.21
CA SER A 63 13.23 12.58 5.51
C SER A 63 14.36 11.97 6.33
N ALA A 64 14.11 10.88 7.07
CA ALA A 64 15.12 10.13 7.81
C ALA A 64 16.00 9.25 6.90
N GLY A 65 15.67 9.13 5.61
CA GLY A 65 16.42 8.37 4.62
C GLY A 65 16.12 6.87 4.60
N MET A 66 16.82 6.13 3.73
CA MET A 66 16.56 4.72 3.47
C MET A 66 16.99 3.78 4.58
N GLY A 67 17.99 4.15 5.38
CA GLY A 67 18.51 3.31 6.47
C GLY A 67 17.44 2.99 7.54
N PRO A 68 16.81 4.00 8.14
CA PRO A 68 15.71 3.82 9.10
C PRO A 68 14.50 3.08 8.52
N LEU A 69 14.17 3.34 7.24
CA LEU A 69 13.11 2.63 6.53
C LEU A 69 13.45 1.13 6.41
N ALA A 70 14.66 0.80 5.94
CA ALA A 70 15.10 -0.58 5.80
C ALA A 70 15.20 -1.31 7.16
N ALA A 71 15.61 -0.61 8.22
CA ALA A 71 15.59 -1.15 9.58
C ALA A 71 14.15 -1.47 10.04
N THR A 72 13.21 -0.55 9.79
CA THR A 72 11.79 -0.76 10.13
C THR A 72 11.19 -1.91 9.33
N CYS A 73 11.43 -1.99 8.02
CA CYS A 73 10.98 -3.11 7.19
C CYS A 73 11.49 -4.45 7.71
N ARG A 74 12.79 -4.55 8.03
CA ARG A 74 13.38 -5.77 8.60
C ARG A 74 12.75 -6.14 9.95
N ARG A 75 12.51 -5.15 10.82
CA ARG A 75 11.86 -5.36 12.12
C ARG A 75 10.45 -5.91 11.94
N LEU A 76 9.62 -5.29 11.11
CA LEU A 76 8.25 -5.71 10.87
C LEU A 76 8.17 -7.10 10.21
N LEU A 77 9.09 -7.43 9.31
CA LEU A 77 9.19 -8.78 8.74
C LEU A 77 9.57 -9.82 9.80
N ALA A 78 10.50 -9.48 10.71
CA ALA A 78 10.88 -10.36 11.81
C ALA A 78 9.72 -10.56 12.81
N GLU A 79 8.96 -9.51 13.12
CA GLU A 79 7.74 -9.60 13.94
C GLU A 79 6.71 -10.53 13.29
N ALA A 80 6.43 -10.34 11.99
CA ALA A 80 5.51 -11.18 11.24
C ALA A 80 5.97 -12.66 11.18
N ALA A 81 7.29 -12.89 11.14
CA ALA A 81 7.89 -14.22 11.22
C ALA A 81 7.79 -14.85 12.62
N ALA A 82 8.04 -14.09 13.68
CA ALA A 82 7.93 -14.58 15.06
C ALA A 82 6.50 -14.99 15.40
N ASP A 83 5.50 -14.24 14.92
CA ASP A 83 4.12 -14.63 15.11
C ASP A 83 3.77 -15.92 14.35
N ALA A 84 4.49 -16.27 13.27
CA ALA A 84 4.25 -17.51 12.52
C ALA A 84 4.56 -18.74 13.36
N ILE A 85 5.63 -18.66 14.13
CA ILE A 85 6.08 -19.73 15.03
C ILE A 85 5.10 -19.91 16.20
N ARG A 86 4.39 -18.84 16.60
CA ARG A 86 3.42 -18.88 17.71
C ARG A 86 2.09 -19.56 17.35
N VAL A 87 1.81 -19.79 16.07
CA VAL A 87 0.63 -20.56 15.64
C VAL A 87 1.06 -22.02 15.48
N PRO A 88 0.59 -22.95 16.34
CA PRO A 88 0.96 -24.36 16.20
C PRO A 88 0.52 -24.91 14.84
N PRO A 89 1.36 -25.68 14.12
CA PRO A 89 0.96 -26.38 12.91
C PRO A 89 0.06 -27.55 13.31
N GLY A 90 -1.23 -27.29 13.47
CA GLY A 90 -2.16 -28.29 13.98
C GLY A 90 -3.63 -27.90 13.96
N ARG A 91 -4.01 -26.86 13.20
CA ARG A 91 -5.43 -26.49 13.06
C ARG A 91 -5.89 -26.48 11.61
N ALA A 92 -5.61 -27.57 10.93
CA ALA A 92 -6.41 -28.04 9.81
C ALA A 92 -6.71 -29.52 10.07
N GLU A 93 -7.96 -29.83 10.39
CA GLU A 93 -8.72 -31.08 10.10
C GLU A 93 -9.98 -31.09 10.99
N SER A 94 -11.14 -30.78 10.42
CA SER A 94 -12.12 -31.75 9.91
C SER A 94 -13.05 -32.30 11.02
N GLY A 95 -14.26 -31.74 11.06
CA GLY A 95 -15.37 -32.21 11.90
C GLY A 95 -16.66 -32.02 11.12
N ARG A 96 -17.00 -33.04 10.34
CA ARG A 96 -18.19 -33.16 9.48
C ARG A 96 -19.38 -33.62 10.33
N SER A 97 -20.57 -33.05 10.04
CA SER A 97 -21.96 -33.53 10.36
C SER A 97 -22.31 -33.76 11.85
N ASP A 98 -23.45 -33.34 12.41
CA ASP A 98 -24.82 -33.55 11.93
C ASP A 98 -25.85 -32.70 12.73
N ARG A 99 -26.69 -31.92 12.01
CA ARG A 99 -28.15 -31.55 12.16
C ARG A 99 -28.88 -31.39 13.53
N PRO A 100 -30.19 -31.01 13.58
CA PRO A 100 -31.10 -30.31 12.63
C PRO A 100 -32.06 -29.25 13.26
N ARG A 101 -32.72 -28.46 12.38
CA ARG A 101 -34.09 -27.86 12.42
C ARG A 101 -34.07 -26.36 12.10
N ARG A 102 -35.04 -25.74 11.44
CA ARG A 102 -36.04 -26.11 10.43
C ARG A 102 -36.68 -24.76 10.04
N THR A 103 -36.78 -24.48 8.75
CA THR A 103 -37.84 -23.69 8.08
C THR A 103 -38.09 -22.21 8.44
N GLN A 104 -37.87 -21.38 7.41
CA GLN A 104 -38.85 -20.51 6.70
C GLN A 104 -38.87 -18.99 6.92
N ARG A 105 -38.73 -18.30 5.76
CA ARG A 105 -39.21 -16.95 5.36
C ARG A 105 -38.45 -15.78 6.00
N LEU A 106 -38.01 -14.72 5.31
CA LEU A 106 -38.42 -14.06 4.06
C LEU A 106 -37.17 -13.79 3.18
N ARG A 107 -37.17 -14.11 1.88
CA ARG A 107 -37.60 -13.23 0.77
C ARG A 107 -36.91 -11.84 0.71
N ARG A 108 -36.02 -11.73 -0.29
CA ARG A 108 -36.11 -10.78 -1.44
C ARG A 108 -35.33 -9.44 -1.34
N SER A 109 -34.15 -9.41 -1.99
CA SER A 109 -33.74 -8.36 -2.95
C SER A 109 -32.48 -8.83 -3.71
N ARG A 110 -32.62 -9.42 -4.90
CA ARG A 110 -32.44 -8.77 -6.22
C ARG A 110 -31.11 -8.01 -6.31
N ARG A 111 -30.07 -8.60 -6.92
CA ARG A 111 -29.82 -8.60 -8.39
C ARG A 111 -29.76 -7.17 -8.94
N SER A 112 -28.56 -6.65 -9.11
CA SER A 112 -28.26 -5.61 -10.12
C SER A 112 -26.85 -5.82 -10.68
N ARG A 113 -26.74 -6.78 -11.60
CA ARG A 113 -25.80 -6.62 -12.72
C ARG A 113 -26.44 -5.66 -13.72
N ARG A 114 -25.60 -4.74 -14.19
CA ARG A 114 -25.62 -4.06 -15.50
C ARG A 114 -26.61 -2.91 -15.74
N ALA A 115 -25.97 -1.76 -15.94
CA ALA A 115 -25.99 -0.93 -17.15
C ALA A 115 -26.94 0.28 -17.19
N GLU A 116 -26.32 1.46 -17.01
CA GLU A 116 -26.64 2.73 -17.68
C GLU A 116 -25.41 3.64 -17.49
N ARG A 117 -24.53 3.84 -18.49
CA ARG A 117 -24.59 4.74 -19.66
C ARG A 117 -24.97 6.19 -19.31
N ARG A 118 -24.09 7.10 -19.77
CA ARG A 118 -24.14 8.58 -19.81
C ARG A 118 -23.82 9.32 -18.50
N ASN A 119 -22.60 9.86 -18.38
CA ASN A 119 -22.31 11.19 -18.89
C ASN A 119 -20.80 11.46 -18.89
N GLY A 120 -20.28 12.02 -19.98
CA GLY A 120 -18.92 12.53 -20.07
C GLY A 120 -18.72 13.81 -19.25
N ARG A 121 -17.47 14.30 -19.28
CA ARG A 121 -16.85 15.42 -18.52
C ARG A 121 -16.10 14.88 -17.29
N GLY A 122 -14.78 14.97 -17.15
CA GLY A 122 -13.78 15.81 -17.79
C GLY A 122 -12.96 16.49 -16.68
N ARG A 123 -11.63 16.29 -16.70
CA ARG A 123 -10.60 17.17 -16.06
C ARG A 123 -10.60 17.07 -14.50
N HIS A 124 -9.51 17.15 -13.74
CA HIS A 124 -8.28 17.93 -13.83
C HIS A 124 -7.13 17.26 -13.02
N THR A 125 -6.33 16.39 -13.61
CA THR A 125 -4.94 16.17 -13.13
C THR A 125 -3.98 17.23 -13.69
N GLY A 126 -4.44 18.02 -14.67
CA GLY A 126 -3.65 19.06 -15.32
C GLY A 126 -3.45 20.34 -14.49
N PHE A 127 -4.42 20.78 -13.69
CA PHE A 127 -4.32 22.09 -13.02
C PHE A 127 -3.36 22.06 -11.83
N SER A 128 -3.44 21.03 -10.99
CA SER A 128 -2.49 20.83 -9.89
C SER A 128 -1.06 20.62 -10.43
N SER A 129 -0.90 19.82 -11.48
CA SER A 129 0.38 19.62 -12.17
C SER A 129 0.93 20.93 -12.77
N TRP A 130 0.07 21.78 -13.33
CA TRP A 130 0.47 23.07 -13.91
C TRP A 130 0.90 24.10 -12.86
N VAL A 131 0.20 24.17 -11.72
CA VAL A 131 0.60 25.06 -10.60
C VAL A 131 1.97 24.67 -10.05
N ILE A 132 2.23 23.37 -9.91
CA ILE A 132 3.55 22.87 -9.47
C ILE A 132 4.64 23.29 -10.46
N MET A 133 4.40 23.13 -11.77
CA MET A 133 5.34 23.56 -12.80
C MET A 133 5.60 25.08 -12.79
N ALA A 134 4.54 25.89 -12.66
CA ALA A 134 4.68 27.35 -12.56
C ALA A 134 5.50 27.76 -11.33
N CYS A 135 5.30 27.07 -10.19
CA CYS A 135 6.05 27.32 -8.97
C CYS A 135 7.53 26.95 -9.11
N VAL A 136 7.83 25.77 -9.67
CA VAL A 136 9.21 25.33 -9.94
C VAL A 136 9.92 26.28 -10.89
N VAL A 137 9.27 26.70 -11.99
CA VAL A 137 9.83 27.66 -12.94
C VAL A 137 10.10 29.02 -12.26
N GLY A 138 9.19 29.48 -11.41
CA GLY A 138 9.37 30.73 -10.65
C GLY A 138 10.58 30.68 -9.70
N VAL A 139 10.77 29.57 -8.97
CA VAL A 139 11.92 29.38 -8.08
C VAL A 139 13.23 29.34 -8.86
N VAL A 140 13.26 28.63 -10.00
CA VAL A 140 14.45 28.57 -10.86
C VAL A 140 14.77 29.96 -11.44
N ALA A 141 13.76 30.68 -11.93
CA ALA A 141 13.95 32.03 -12.45
C ALA A 141 14.45 33.00 -11.37
N LEU A 142 13.90 32.92 -10.14
CA LEU A 142 14.35 33.73 -9.01
C LEU A 142 15.78 33.39 -8.60
N TYR A 143 16.16 32.11 -8.60
CA TYR A 143 17.51 31.66 -8.28
C TYR A 143 18.53 32.11 -9.32
N VAL A 144 18.20 32.00 -10.60
CA VAL A 144 19.01 32.54 -11.70
C VAL A 144 19.10 34.05 -11.55
N TYR A 145 17.99 34.75 -11.34
CA TYR A 145 18.00 36.20 -11.19
C TYR A 145 18.79 36.67 -9.97
N SER A 146 18.75 35.96 -8.83
CA SER A 146 19.57 36.33 -7.68
C SER A 146 21.05 36.05 -7.93
N ALA A 147 21.39 34.90 -8.51
CA ALA A 147 22.77 34.52 -8.81
C ALA A 147 23.43 35.43 -9.86
N TYR A 148 22.69 35.81 -10.91
CA TYR A 148 23.19 36.72 -11.97
C TYR A 148 22.94 38.20 -11.65
N GLY A 149 21.96 38.51 -10.82
CA GLY A 149 21.69 39.86 -10.32
C GLY A 149 22.77 40.36 -9.37
N THR A 150 23.39 39.46 -8.59
CA THR A 150 24.60 39.78 -7.82
C THR A 150 25.82 40.11 -8.68
N VAL A 151 25.82 39.78 -9.98
CA VAL A 151 26.94 40.05 -10.89
C VAL A 151 26.77 41.39 -11.64
N ARG A 152 25.60 42.03 -11.57
CA ARG A 152 25.32 43.30 -12.28
C ARG A 152 25.42 44.56 -11.40
N HIS A 153 25.78 44.43 -10.14
CA HIS A 153 25.90 45.56 -9.19
C HIS A 153 27.34 45.85 -8.72
N TYR A 154 28.36 45.41 -9.46
CA TYR A 154 29.76 45.85 -9.31
C TYR A 154 30.29 46.40 -10.63
#